data_AF-A0A2M8NI52-F1
#
_entry.id   AF-A0A2M8NI52-F1
#
_cell.length_a   1.000
_cell.length_b   1.000
_cell.length_c   1.000
_cell.angle_alpha   90.00
_cell.angle_beta   90.00
_cell.angle_gamma   90.00
#
_symmetry.space_group_name_H-M   'P 1'
#
loop_
_entity.id
_entity.type
_entity.pdbx_description
1 polymer ?
#
loop_
_entity_poly.entity_id
_entity_poly.type
_entity_poly.pdbx_seq_one_letter_code
_entity_poly.pdbx_strand_id
1 'polypeptide(L)'
;MTSRPWYAPLTMIGIVALTTLALVAPAELRARQRPTVADFAPPMTPSEAQAIVAAARAAERAQRIEQMQQQSGQDAVPLPAVQNMYFASSGFHISDRTGFLSFWRRNGGDLIFGYPISGEMVEDGRIVQYFERARFEYHPEHLGTDYQVMLSLLGNELTQGYDFPDGQPTQGRIYFPETRQTLGGKFLKFWQKRGGLRIFGYPISEPFEEISPIDGQVRITQYFERARFEYHPEKLPAFYRQMERANGIMLAGLYEVQLTDLG
;
A
#
# COMPACT_ATOMS: atom_id res chain seq x y z
N MET A 1 43.33 -14.26 60.81
CA MET A 1 42.40 -14.18 59.65
C MET A 1 41.27 -13.21 59.99
N THR A 2 40.50 -12.77 58.98
CA THR A 2 39.42 -11.75 59.06
C THR A 2 39.83 -10.35 59.53
N SER A 3 40.37 -9.54 58.61
CA SER A 3 40.38 -8.08 58.71
C SER A 3 39.00 -7.52 58.31
N ARG A 4 38.43 -6.65 59.15
CA ARG A 4 37.26 -5.81 58.83
C ARG A 4 37.75 -4.38 58.59
N PRO A 5 37.34 -3.68 57.51
CA PRO A 5 37.67 -2.29 57.30
C PRO A 5 36.88 -1.36 58.22
N TRP A 6 37.44 -0.19 58.49
CA TRP A 6 36.92 0.81 59.41
C TRP A 6 36.02 1.82 58.70
N TYR A 7 34.99 2.32 59.38
CA TYR A 7 34.27 3.53 58.99
C TYR A 7 34.83 4.73 59.73
N ALA A 8 35.15 5.80 59.01
CA ALA A 8 35.38 7.14 59.55
C ALA A 8 34.72 8.16 58.62
N PRO A 9 33.85 9.06 59.13
CA PRO A 9 33.21 10.08 58.31
C PRO A 9 34.15 11.27 58.11
N LEU A 10 34.33 11.70 56.87
CA LEU A 10 35.06 12.94 56.56
C LEU A 10 34.09 14.07 56.25
N THR A 11 34.26 15.16 56.99
CA THR A 11 33.50 16.41 56.96
C THR A 11 33.51 17.08 55.58
N MET A 12 32.34 17.56 55.14
CA MET A 12 32.14 18.19 53.85
C MET A 12 31.80 19.68 54.01
N ILE A 13 32.76 20.58 53.74
CA ILE A 13 32.49 22.02 53.51
C ILE A 13 33.43 22.56 52.42
N GLY A 14 32.84 23.06 51.33
CA GLY A 14 33.38 24.13 50.47
C GLY A 14 34.36 23.70 49.38
N ILE A 15 34.30 24.18 48.13
CA ILE A 15 33.91 25.52 47.68
C ILE A 15 33.47 25.51 46.19
N VAL A 16 32.50 26.37 45.87
CA VAL A 16 32.11 26.91 44.53
C VAL A 16 31.61 25.94 43.45
N ALA A 17 30.36 26.18 43.05
CA ALA A 17 29.73 25.61 41.86
C ALA A 17 30.04 26.43 40.60
N LEU A 18 30.10 25.76 39.45
CA LEU A 18 29.87 26.38 38.14
C LEU A 18 28.96 25.48 37.32
N THR A 19 27.82 26.03 36.93
CA THR A 19 26.67 25.33 36.36
C THR A 19 26.77 25.17 34.85
N THR A 20 26.46 23.98 34.33
CA THR A 20 25.77 23.86 33.03
C THR A 20 24.60 22.87 33.16
N LEU A 21 23.41 23.40 32.89
CA LEU A 21 22.14 22.72 33.00
C LEU A 21 21.75 22.22 31.60
N ALA A 22 21.75 20.90 31.36
CA ALA A 22 21.15 20.32 30.16
C ALA A 22 19.68 20.03 30.45
N LEU A 23 18.83 21.05 30.34
CA LEU A 23 17.40 20.91 30.62
C LEU A 23 16.68 20.17 29.49
N VAL A 24 15.83 19.21 29.87
CA VAL A 24 14.78 18.67 29.00
C VAL A 24 13.84 19.83 28.64
N ALA A 25 13.65 20.09 27.34
CA ALA A 25 12.66 21.05 26.87
C ALA A 25 11.34 20.31 26.54
N PRO A 26 10.20 20.65 27.16
CA PRO A 26 8.91 20.16 26.72
C PRO A 26 8.52 20.79 25.38
N ALA A 27 7.81 20.02 24.55
CA ALA A 27 7.24 20.53 23.30
C ALA A 27 6.02 21.43 23.59
N GLU A 28 6.27 22.70 23.95
CA GLU A 28 5.18 23.67 24.07
C GLU A 28 4.60 24.02 22.70
N LEU A 29 3.31 23.71 22.53
CA LEU A 29 2.42 24.25 21.51
C LEU A 29 2.25 25.76 21.74
N ARG A 30 3.28 26.55 21.38
CA ARG A 30 3.14 27.99 21.24
C ARG A 30 2.19 28.26 20.08
N ALA A 31 0.95 28.62 20.42
CA ALA A 31 0.05 29.26 19.48
C ALA A 31 0.79 30.46 18.87
N ARG A 32 1.14 30.38 17.58
CA ARG A 32 1.66 31.54 16.85
C ARG A 32 0.59 32.61 16.95
N GLN A 33 0.87 33.69 17.66
CA GLN A 33 0.06 34.90 17.57
C GLN A 33 -0.09 35.20 16.09
N ARG A 34 -1.34 35.31 15.62
CA ARG A 34 -1.59 35.80 14.27
C ARG A 34 -0.86 37.16 14.17
N PRO A 35 -0.05 37.39 13.13
CA PRO A 35 0.55 38.71 12.96
C PRO A 35 -0.58 39.73 13.00
N THR A 36 -0.39 40.82 13.76
CA THR A 36 -1.30 41.95 13.71
C THR A 36 -1.47 42.33 12.25
N VAL A 37 -2.71 42.27 11.76
CA VAL A 37 -3.04 42.76 10.42
C VAL A 37 -2.61 44.21 10.42
N ALA A 38 -1.66 44.55 9.57
CA ALA A 38 -1.13 45.90 9.54
C ALA A 38 -2.28 46.85 9.16
N ASP A 39 -2.47 47.90 9.98
CA ASP A 39 -3.53 48.92 9.82
C ASP A 39 -3.24 49.85 8.62
N PHE A 40 -2.99 49.26 7.45
CA PHE A 40 -3.01 49.99 6.19
C PHE A 40 -4.46 50.35 5.89
N ALA A 41 -4.76 51.65 5.89
CA ALA A 41 -6.01 52.14 5.34
C ALA A 41 -6.18 51.58 3.92
N PRO A 42 -7.30 50.92 3.58
CA PRO A 42 -7.46 50.28 2.29
C PRO A 42 -7.32 51.33 1.18
N PRO A 43 -6.57 51.04 0.09
CA PRO A 43 -6.21 52.05 -0.92
C PRO A 43 -7.40 52.55 -1.77
N MET A 44 -8.59 52.00 -1.55
CA MET A 44 -9.86 52.37 -2.17
C MET A 44 -11.00 51.93 -1.25
N THR A 45 -12.17 52.52 -1.44
CA THR A 45 -13.39 52.17 -0.68
C THR A 45 -13.89 50.75 -1.00
N PRO A 46 -14.66 50.11 -0.09
CA PRO A 46 -15.28 48.81 -0.37
C PRO A 46 -16.16 48.82 -1.63
N SER A 47 -16.83 49.94 -1.93
CA SER A 47 -17.63 50.14 -3.16
C SER A 47 -16.79 50.13 -4.43
N GLU A 48 -15.62 50.78 -4.42
CA GLU A 48 -14.70 50.79 -5.58
C GLU A 48 -14.10 49.40 -5.81
N ALA A 49 -13.68 48.72 -4.73
CA ALA A 49 -13.20 47.35 -4.80
C ALA A 49 -14.27 46.37 -5.35
N GLN A 50 -15.53 46.51 -4.90
CA GLN A 50 -16.65 45.72 -5.41
C GLN A 50 -16.94 46.02 -6.89
N ALA A 51 -16.87 47.29 -7.32
CA ALA A 51 -17.06 47.67 -8.72
C ALA A 51 -15.97 47.07 -9.62
N ILE A 52 -14.69 47.10 -9.20
CA ILE A 52 -13.58 46.50 -9.94
C ILE A 52 -13.75 44.98 -10.06
N VAL A 53 -14.11 44.29 -8.97
CA VAL A 53 -14.36 42.83 -8.99
C VAL A 53 -15.58 42.48 -9.86
N ALA A 54 -16.64 43.29 -9.83
CA ALA A 54 -17.81 43.11 -10.68
C ALA A 54 -17.49 43.30 -12.17
N ALA A 55 -16.69 44.32 -12.51
CA ALA A 55 -16.22 44.58 -13.86
C ALA A 55 -15.30 43.46 -14.38
N ALA A 56 -14.34 42.99 -13.58
CA ALA A 56 -13.48 41.86 -13.91
C ALA A 56 -14.29 40.58 -14.20
N ARG A 57 -15.25 40.25 -13.32
CA ARG A 57 -16.18 39.11 -13.52
C ARG A 57 -17.11 39.29 -14.72
N ALA A 58 -17.42 40.52 -15.14
CA ALA A 58 -18.21 40.78 -16.34
C ALA A 58 -17.36 40.57 -17.61
N ALA A 59 -16.13 41.09 -17.62
CA ALA A 59 -15.17 40.88 -18.71
C ALA A 59 -14.82 39.40 -18.89
N GLU A 60 -14.56 38.65 -17.81
CA GLU A 60 -14.29 37.22 -17.85
C GLU A 60 -15.49 36.42 -18.40
N ARG A 61 -16.72 36.80 -18.04
CA ARG A 61 -17.94 36.19 -18.61
C ARG A 61 -18.10 36.50 -20.10
N ALA A 62 -17.82 37.72 -20.53
CA ALA A 62 -17.85 38.09 -21.95
C ALA A 62 -16.81 37.29 -22.75
N GLN A 63 -15.56 37.23 -22.28
CA GLN A 63 -14.49 36.44 -22.90
C GLN A 63 -14.83 34.94 -22.98
N ARG A 64 -15.42 34.37 -21.92
CA ARG A 64 -15.89 32.96 -21.95
C ARG A 64 -17.01 32.75 -22.96
N ILE A 65 -17.95 33.69 -23.11
CA ILE A 65 -19.02 33.60 -24.12
C ILE A 65 -18.44 33.69 -25.54
N GLU A 66 -17.51 34.62 -25.78
CA GLU A 66 -16.81 34.74 -27.07
C GLU A 66 -16.00 33.48 -27.40
N GLN A 67 -15.27 32.93 -26.44
CA GLN A 67 -14.55 31.66 -26.59
C GLN A 67 -15.50 30.50 -26.91
N MET A 68 -16.64 30.40 -26.22
CA MET A 68 -17.66 29.37 -26.50
C MET A 68 -18.27 29.52 -27.89
N GLN A 69 -18.49 30.75 -28.38
CA GLN A 69 -18.97 31.02 -29.74
C GLN A 69 -17.90 30.72 -30.81
N GLN A 70 -16.62 30.96 -30.51
CA GLN A 70 -15.52 30.59 -31.41
C GLN A 70 -15.28 29.06 -31.43
N GLN A 71 -15.50 28.38 -30.31
CA GLN A 71 -15.36 26.92 -30.18
C GLN A 71 -16.59 26.15 -30.69
N SER A 72 -17.75 26.77 -30.91
CA SER A 72 -18.96 26.08 -31.38
C SER A 72 -18.91 25.54 -32.82
N GLY A 73 -17.76 25.63 -33.48
CA GLY A 73 -17.47 25.02 -34.79
C GLY A 73 -16.43 23.88 -34.75
N GLN A 74 -15.95 23.47 -33.57
CA GLN A 74 -15.16 22.26 -33.40
C GLN A 74 -16.00 21.27 -32.59
N ASP A 75 -16.27 20.09 -33.17
CA ASP A 75 -16.88 18.99 -32.43
C ASP A 75 -16.03 18.75 -31.18
N ALA A 76 -16.64 18.90 -30.01
CA ALA A 76 -15.99 18.63 -28.74
C ALA A 76 -15.65 17.13 -28.72
N VAL A 77 -14.39 16.80 -29.07
CA VAL A 77 -13.88 15.43 -29.02
C VAL A 77 -14.22 14.88 -27.65
N PRO A 78 -15.11 13.87 -27.54
CA PRO A 78 -15.52 13.36 -26.25
C PRO A 78 -14.26 12.91 -25.53
N LEU A 79 -13.98 13.47 -24.36
CA LEU A 79 -12.87 12.98 -23.54
C LEU A 79 -13.07 11.47 -23.39
N PRO A 80 -12.06 10.63 -23.69
CA PRO A 80 -12.22 9.20 -23.69
C PRO A 80 -12.77 8.76 -22.34
N ALA A 81 -13.91 8.06 -22.36
CA ALA A 81 -14.60 7.64 -21.15
C ALA A 81 -13.78 6.57 -20.42
N VAL A 82 -12.84 7.03 -19.59
CA VAL A 82 -12.05 6.16 -18.71
C VAL A 82 -13.00 5.53 -17.71
N GLN A 83 -13.12 4.19 -17.75
CA GLN A 83 -13.88 3.49 -16.73
C GLN A 83 -13.24 3.73 -15.37
N ASN A 84 -14.06 4.04 -14.38
CA ASN A 84 -13.65 4.12 -12.99
C ASN A 84 -14.64 3.38 -12.10
N MET A 85 -14.21 3.05 -10.89
CA MET A 85 -15.05 2.41 -9.88
C MET A 85 -14.66 2.94 -8.50
N TYR A 86 -15.62 3.56 -7.82
CA TYR A 86 -15.44 4.13 -6.48
C TYR A 86 -15.84 3.13 -5.40
N PHE A 87 -15.04 3.05 -4.34
CA PHE A 87 -15.25 2.15 -3.20
C PHE A 87 -15.55 2.98 -1.96
N ALA A 88 -16.82 3.00 -1.54
CA ALA A 88 -17.24 3.75 -0.36
C ALA A 88 -16.63 3.23 0.96
N SER A 89 -16.15 1.98 0.99
CA SER A 89 -15.47 1.37 2.14
C SER A 89 -14.10 1.98 2.42
N SER A 90 -13.31 2.30 1.38
CA SER A 90 -11.97 2.87 1.52
C SER A 90 -11.88 4.35 1.12
N GLY A 91 -12.88 4.89 0.43
CA GLY A 91 -12.88 6.27 -0.08
C GLY A 91 -12.08 6.48 -1.37
N PHE A 92 -11.53 5.41 -1.94
CA PHE A 92 -10.69 5.47 -3.15
C PHE A 92 -11.40 4.95 -4.39
N HIS A 93 -10.79 5.17 -5.55
CA HIS A 93 -11.27 4.69 -6.85
C HIS A 93 -10.17 3.92 -7.57
N ILE A 94 -10.54 2.94 -8.40
CA ILE A 94 -9.66 2.35 -9.40
C ILE A 94 -10.10 2.88 -10.77
N SER A 95 -9.16 3.24 -11.64
CA SER A 95 -9.44 3.65 -13.01
C SER A 95 -8.81 2.72 -14.05
N ASP A 96 -9.29 2.81 -15.29
CA ASP A 96 -8.66 2.20 -16.47
C ASP A 96 -7.73 3.16 -17.23
N ARG A 97 -7.31 4.28 -16.62
CA ARG A 97 -6.28 5.18 -17.20
C ARG A 97 -4.96 4.45 -17.43
N THR A 98 -4.59 3.59 -16.49
CA THR A 98 -3.41 2.69 -16.53
C THR A 98 -3.79 1.23 -16.83
N GLY A 99 -5.10 0.92 -16.91
CA GLY A 99 -5.63 -0.44 -17.00
C GLY A 99 -5.81 -1.16 -15.65
N PHE A 100 -5.63 -0.47 -14.51
CA PHE A 100 -5.72 -1.08 -13.17
C PHE A 100 -7.11 -1.67 -12.88
N LEU A 101 -8.21 -1.02 -13.28
CA LEU A 101 -9.57 -1.54 -13.04
C LEU A 101 -9.84 -2.84 -13.82
N SER A 102 -9.42 -2.90 -15.08
CA SER A 102 -9.49 -4.08 -15.93
C SER A 102 -8.55 -5.19 -15.46
N PHE A 103 -7.36 -4.86 -14.94
CA PHE A 103 -6.47 -5.86 -14.32
C PHE A 103 -7.06 -6.41 -13.02
N TRP A 104 -7.55 -5.56 -12.12
CA TRP A 104 -8.20 -5.94 -10.86
C TRP A 104 -9.36 -6.90 -11.13
N ARG A 105 -10.29 -6.52 -12.03
CA ARG A 105 -11.45 -7.36 -12.41
C ARG A 105 -11.03 -8.72 -12.98
N ARG A 106 -10.06 -8.76 -13.92
CA ARG A 106 -9.63 -10.01 -14.57
C ARG A 106 -8.90 -10.97 -13.63
N ASN A 107 -8.15 -10.46 -12.66
CA ASN A 107 -7.28 -11.28 -11.80
C ASN A 107 -7.90 -11.58 -10.42
N GLY A 108 -9.21 -11.38 -10.26
CA GLY A 108 -9.97 -11.83 -9.08
C GLY A 108 -10.31 -10.76 -8.04
N GLY A 109 -9.98 -9.49 -8.32
CA GLY A 109 -10.53 -8.31 -7.65
C GLY A 109 -10.45 -8.31 -6.13
N ASP A 110 -11.60 -8.04 -5.51
CA ASP A 110 -11.81 -7.98 -4.05
C ASP A 110 -11.41 -9.29 -3.35
N LEU A 111 -11.49 -10.43 -4.03
CA LEU A 111 -11.10 -11.71 -3.46
C LEU A 111 -9.57 -11.91 -3.41
N ILE A 112 -8.80 -11.21 -4.25
CA ILE A 112 -7.33 -11.43 -4.38
C ILE A 112 -6.52 -10.23 -3.92
N PHE A 113 -6.86 -9.02 -4.37
CA PHE A 113 -6.13 -7.78 -4.05
C PHE A 113 -6.84 -6.95 -2.98
N GLY A 114 -8.15 -7.14 -2.83
CA GLY A 114 -8.97 -6.34 -1.92
C GLY A 114 -9.32 -4.98 -2.49
N TYR A 115 -9.66 -4.05 -1.61
CA TYR A 115 -10.00 -2.68 -1.96
C TYR A 115 -8.75 -1.79 -2.16
N PRO A 116 -8.84 -0.74 -3.00
CA PRO A 116 -7.78 0.27 -3.08
C PRO A 116 -7.66 1.02 -1.75
N ILE A 117 -6.45 1.14 -1.22
CA ILE A 117 -6.12 1.91 -0.01
C ILE A 117 -5.40 3.23 -0.33
N SER A 118 -5.18 3.51 -1.61
CA SER A 118 -4.67 4.79 -2.12
C SER A 118 -5.36 5.21 -3.41
N GLY A 119 -5.13 6.44 -3.85
CA GLY A 119 -5.28 6.82 -5.26
C GLY A 119 -4.09 6.36 -6.10
N GLU A 120 -4.17 6.54 -7.42
CA GLU A 120 -3.01 6.45 -8.32
C GLU A 120 -2.00 7.56 -7.97
N MET A 121 -0.72 7.20 -7.81
CA MET A 121 0.38 8.14 -7.54
C MET A 121 1.64 7.76 -8.33
N VAL A 122 2.70 8.58 -8.27
CA VAL A 122 3.97 8.30 -8.96
C VAL A 122 5.05 7.96 -7.93
N GLU A 123 5.59 6.75 -8.01
CA GLU A 123 6.71 6.24 -7.20
C GLU A 123 7.76 5.63 -8.15
N ASP A 124 9.04 5.94 -7.93
CA ASP A 124 10.19 5.47 -8.73
C ASP A 124 10.01 5.53 -10.26
N GLY A 125 9.29 6.58 -10.72
CA GLY A 125 9.02 6.82 -12.14
C GLY A 125 7.87 6.00 -12.74
N ARG A 126 7.19 5.15 -11.96
CA ARG A 126 5.99 4.41 -12.36
C ARG A 126 4.73 5.01 -11.75
N ILE A 127 3.59 4.82 -12.41
CA ILE A 127 2.30 5.05 -11.76
C ILE A 127 1.98 3.80 -10.95
N VAL A 128 1.69 3.99 -9.67
CA VAL A 128 1.37 2.91 -8.72
C VAL A 128 0.04 3.16 -8.03
N GLN A 129 -0.60 2.09 -7.55
CA GLN A 129 -1.73 2.16 -6.64
C GLN A 129 -1.64 1.03 -5.61
N TYR A 130 -1.87 1.38 -4.34
CA TYR A 130 -1.90 0.43 -3.23
C TYR A 130 -3.30 -0.11 -3.01
N PHE A 131 -3.37 -1.41 -2.75
CA PHE A 131 -4.54 -2.19 -2.37
C PHE A 131 -4.25 -2.91 -1.05
N GLU A 132 -5.29 -3.35 -0.34
CA GLU A 132 -5.19 -4.11 0.91
C GLU A 132 -4.21 -5.29 0.86
N ARG A 133 -3.89 -5.85 -0.32
CA ARG A 133 -3.03 -7.05 -0.47
C ARG A 133 -2.06 -7.00 -1.65
N ALA A 134 -1.88 -5.84 -2.29
CA ALA A 134 -0.94 -5.67 -3.40
C ALA A 134 -0.62 -4.20 -3.71
N ARG A 135 0.57 -3.93 -4.24
CA ARG A 135 0.88 -2.70 -4.99
C ARG A 135 0.87 -3.02 -6.48
N PHE A 136 0.08 -2.28 -7.26
CA PHE A 136 0.05 -2.39 -8.73
C PHE A 136 1.02 -1.38 -9.33
N GLU A 137 1.77 -1.79 -10.35
CA GLU A 137 2.64 -0.92 -11.13
C GLU A 137 2.18 -0.88 -12.59
N TYR A 138 2.16 0.32 -13.16
CA TYR A 138 1.91 0.54 -14.59
C TYR A 138 3.24 0.56 -15.37
N HIS A 139 3.31 -0.30 -16.38
CA HIS A 139 4.45 -0.47 -17.29
C HIS A 139 4.08 0.03 -18.70
N PRO A 140 4.33 1.32 -19.02
CA PRO A 140 4.07 1.86 -20.35
C PRO A 140 4.85 1.14 -21.46
N GLU A 141 6.02 0.57 -21.14
CA GLU A 141 6.83 -0.28 -22.01
C GLU A 141 6.12 -1.59 -22.44
N HIS A 142 4.99 -1.91 -21.82
CA HIS A 142 4.21 -3.13 -22.03
C HIS A 142 2.75 -2.84 -22.44
N LEU A 143 2.45 -1.60 -22.87
CA LEU A 143 1.13 -1.14 -23.29
C LEU A 143 0.45 -2.11 -24.28
N GLY A 144 -0.78 -2.51 -23.97
CA GLY A 144 -1.56 -3.46 -24.78
C GLY A 144 -1.26 -4.95 -24.52
N THR A 145 -0.36 -5.28 -23.59
CA THR A 145 -0.05 -6.66 -23.18
C THR A 145 -0.54 -6.98 -21.77
N ASP A 146 -0.56 -8.26 -21.40
CA ASP A 146 -0.86 -8.69 -20.01
C ASP A 146 0.24 -8.33 -18.98
N TYR A 147 1.33 -7.68 -19.41
CA TYR A 147 2.38 -7.13 -18.56
C TYR A 147 2.29 -5.59 -18.41
N GLN A 148 1.30 -4.93 -19.04
CA GLN A 148 1.05 -3.49 -18.86
C GLN A 148 0.80 -3.12 -17.38
N VAL A 149 0.22 -4.05 -16.62
CA VAL A 149 0.01 -3.93 -15.19
C VAL A 149 0.66 -5.14 -14.53
N MET A 150 1.55 -4.90 -13.58
CA MET A 150 2.22 -5.93 -12.81
C MET A 150 2.01 -5.68 -11.32
N LEU A 151 2.19 -6.72 -10.50
CA LEU A 151 2.38 -6.52 -9.08
C LEU A 151 3.84 -6.14 -8.81
N SER A 152 4.05 -5.23 -7.87
CA SER A 152 5.37 -4.91 -7.32
C SER A 152 6.09 -6.13 -6.78
N LEU A 153 7.42 -6.06 -6.67
CA LEU A 153 8.27 -7.09 -6.05
C LEU A 153 8.18 -7.09 -4.52
N LEU A 154 6.96 -7.00 -4.00
CA LEU A 154 6.69 -6.70 -2.61
C LEU A 154 7.04 -7.86 -1.65
N GLY A 155 7.10 -9.10 -2.14
CA GLY A 155 7.68 -10.17 -1.35
C GLY A 155 9.18 -10.00 -1.19
N ASN A 156 9.91 -9.60 -2.24
CA ASN A 156 11.33 -9.29 -2.14
C ASN A 156 11.59 -8.09 -1.20
N GLU A 157 10.71 -7.08 -1.20
CA GLU A 157 10.77 -5.94 -0.28
C GLU A 157 10.56 -6.39 1.18
N LEU A 158 9.52 -7.17 1.46
CA LEU A 158 9.22 -7.71 2.80
C LEU A 158 10.31 -8.65 3.33
N THR A 159 10.95 -9.42 2.45
CA THR A 159 12.02 -10.37 2.82
C THR A 159 13.43 -9.79 2.64
N GLN A 160 13.58 -8.47 2.51
CA GLN A 160 14.90 -7.86 2.35
C GLN A 160 15.77 -8.14 3.59
N GLY A 161 16.89 -8.85 3.36
CA GLY A 161 17.83 -9.22 4.44
C GLY A 161 17.52 -10.58 5.11
N TYR A 162 16.48 -11.30 4.69
CA TYR A 162 16.26 -12.69 5.08
C TYR A 162 17.12 -13.63 4.21
N ASP A 163 17.65 -14.67 4.82
CA ASP A 163 18.31 -15.79 4.14
C ASP A 163 17.45 -17.04 4.33
N PHE A 164 16.78 -17.49 3.26
CA PHE A 164 15.94 -18.69 3.29
C PHE A 164 16.73 -19.92 2.85
N PRO A 165 16.63 -21.05 3.57
CA PRO A 165 17.29 -22.28 3.16
C PRO A 165 16.72 -22.82 1.84
N ASP A 166 17.54 -23.59 1.13
CA ASP A 166 17.15 -24.22 -0.14
C ASP A 166 16.04 -25.26 0.04
N GLY A 167 15.02 -25.17 -0.81
CA GLY A 167 13.96 -26.15 -0.93
C GLY A 167 14.46 -27.51 -1.39
N GLN A 168 13.99 -28.57 -0.74
CA GLN A 168 14.36 -29.95 -1.12
C GLN A 168 13.38 -30.52 -2.16
N PRO A 169 13.84 -30.91 -3.36
CA PRO A 169 13.00 -31.54 -4.38
C PRO A 169 12.38 -32.84 -3.86
N THR A 170 11.09 -32.79 -3.52
CA THR A 170 10.35 -33.92 -2.96
C THR A 170 9.07 -34.20 -3.76
N GLN A 171 8.60 -35.45 -3.70
CA GLN A 171 7.48 -35.92 -4.50
C GLN A 171 6.21 -35.10 -4.22
N GLY A 172 5.58 -34.57 -5.27
CA GLY A 172 4.37 -33.74 -5.17
C GLY A 172 4.60 -32.23 -5.02
N ARG A 173 5.85 -31.77 -5.18
CA ARG A 173 6.22 -30.34 -5.25
C ARG A 173 6.88 -30.03 -6.59
N ILE A 174 6.74 -28.79 -7.07
CA ILE A 174 7.52 -28.25 -8.19
C ILE A 174 8.75 -27.56 -7.60
N TYR A 175 9.94 -27.82 -8.13
CA TYR A 175 11.18 -27.12 -7.77
C TYR A 175 11.49 -26.04 -8.82
N PHE A 176 11.89 -24.86 -8.35
CA PHE A 176 12.24 -23.70 -9.17
C PHE A 176 13.76 -23.46 -9.05
N PRO A 177 14.57 -23.85 -10.06
CA PRO A 177 16.02 -23.67 -10.00
C PRO A 177 16.44 -22.19 -9.96
N GLU A 178 15.58 -21.27 -10.39
CA GLU A 178 15.81 -19.82 -10.40
C GLU A 178 15.98 -19.26 -8.98
N THR A 179 15.22 -19.77 -8.01
CA THR A 179 15.23 -19.33 -6.60
C THR A 179 15.72 -20.40 -5.63
N ARG A 180 15.90 -21.65 -6.12
CA ARG A 180 16.19 -22.86 -5.32
C ARG A 180 15.08 -23.23 -4.33
N GLN A 181 13.85 -22.82 -4.62
CA GLN A 181 12.67 -23.05 -3.75
C GLN A 181 11.68 -24.03 -4.37
N THR A 182 10.80 -24.59 -3.56
CA THR A 182 9.73 -25.49 -4.01
C THR A 182 8.32 -24.97 -3.69
N LEU A 183 7.36 -25.39 -4.50
CA LEU A 183 5.95 -25.08 -4.33
C LEU A 183 5.10 -26.35 -4.38
N GLY A 184 4.22 -26.52 -3.39
CA GLY A 184 3.38 -27.71 -3.27
C GLY A 184 2.02 -27.45 -2.61
N GLY A 185 1.25 -28.52 -2.43
CA GLY A 185 0.02 -28.51 -1.63
C GLY A 185 -1.02 -27.47 -2.07
N LYS A 186 -1.63 -26.79 -1.09
CA LYS A 186 -2.68 -25.78 -1.34
C LYS A 186 -2.12 -24.49 -1.96
N PHE A 187 -0.89 -24.08 -1.64
CA PHE A 187 -0.23 -22.94 -2.28
C PHE A 187 0.03 -23.15 -3.77
N LEU A 188 0.53 -24.33 -4.19
CA LEU A 188 0.69 -24.63 -5.63
C LEU A 188 -0.63 -24.51 -6.39
N LYS A 189 -1.71 -25.07 -5.83
CA LYS A 189 -3.04 -25.04 -6.45
C LYS A 189 -3.61 -23.62 -6.54
N PHE A 190 -3.39 -22.79 -5.52
CA PHE A 190 -3.80 -21.39 -5.55
C PHE A 190 -2.99 -20.61 -6.60
N TRP A 191 -1.66 -20.71 -6.58
CA TRP A 191 -0.75 -20.09 -7.53
C TRP A 191 -1.14 -20.42 -8.98
N GLN A 192 -1.27 -21.71 -9.31
CA GLN A 192 -1.68 -22.18 -10.65
C GLN A 192 -3.06 -21.63 -11.07
N LYS A 193 -4.03 -21.55 -10.15
CA LYS A 193 -5.40 -21.09 -10.46
C LYS A 193 -5.55 -19.58 -10.53
N ARG A 194 -4.69 -18.79 -9.87
CA ARG A 194 -4.86 -17.33 -9.75
C ARG A 194 -3.88 -16.45 -10.52
N GLY A 195 -2.99 -17.04 -11.31
CA GLY A 195 -2.18 -16.29 -12.28
C GLY A 195 -0.74 -16.76 -12.39
N GLY A 196 -0.32 -17.66 -11.50
CA GLY A 196 1.00 -18.26 -11.48
C GLY A 196 2.13 -17.24 -11.49
N LEU A 197 3.16 -17.56 -12.27
CA LEU A 197 4.37 -16.76 -12.42
C LEU A 197 4.08 -15.31 -12.82
N ARG A 198 3.08 -15.08 -13.68
CA ARG A 198 2.74 -13.74 -14.20
C ARG A 198 2.23 -12.79 -13.12
N ILE A 199 1.51 -13.29 -12.12
CA ILE A 199 0.93 -12.47 -11.05
C ILE A 199 1.82 -12.48 -9.80
N PHE A 200 2.22 -13.66 -9.33
CA PHE A 200 2.88 -13.82 -8.03
C PHE A 200 4.41 -13.91 -8.11
N GLY A 201 4.95 -14.20 -9.29
CA GLY A 201 6.37 -14.51 -9.44
C GLY A 201 6.75 -15.91 -8.96
N TYR A 202 8.06 -16.14 -8.83
CA TYR A 202 8.64 -17.35 -8.25
C TYR A 202 8.46 -17.39 -6.72
N PRO A 203 8.37 -18.58 -6.08
CA PRO A 203 8.54 -18.70 -4.64
C PRO A 203 9.97 -18.30 -4.25
N ILE A 204 10.12 -17.50 -3.18
CA ILE A 204 11.41 -17.03 -2.65
C ILE A 204 11.74 -17.59 -1.26
N SER A 205 10.79 -18.29 -0.63
CA SER A 205 11.00 -19.11 0.57
C SER A 205 10.36 -20.50 0.40
N GLU A 206 10.73 -21.45 1.26
CA GLU A 206 9.88 -22.59 1.60
C GLU A 206 8.68 -22.14 2.46
N PRO A 207 7.64 -22.98 2.66
CA PRO A 207 6.58 -22.68 3.61
C PRO A 207 7.03 -22.92 5.06
N PHE A 208 6.81 -21.95 5.95
CA PHE A 208 7.16 -22.01 7.37
C PHE A 208 6.07 -21.41 8.27
N GLU A 209 6.18 -21.61 9.59
CA GLU A 209 5.27 -21.01 10.58
C GLU A 209 5.69 -19.58 10.93
N GLU A 210 4.78 -18.62 10.78
CA GLU A 210 5.00 -17.21 11.07
C GLU A 210 3.76 -16.61 11.76
N ILE A 211 3.92 -15.58 12.60
CA ILE A 211 2.79 -14.85 13.18
C ILE A 211 2.19 -13.94 12.12
N SER A 212 0.89 -14.08 11.85
CA SER A 212 0.15 -13.21 10.93
C SER A 212 0.10 -11.78 11.45
N PRO A 213 0.48 -10.76 10.65
CA PRO A 213 0.31 -9.36 11.03
C PRO A 213 -1.16 -8.94 11.08
N ILE A 214 -2.07 -9.68 10.43
CA ILE A 214 -3.51 -9.34 10.35
C ILE A 214 -4.25 -9.69 11.65
N ASP A 215 -3.99 -10.88 12.22
CA ASP A 215 -4.77 -11.39 13.36
C ASP A 215 -3.93 -12.03 14.49
N GLY A 216 -2.60 -11.94 14.41
CA GLY A 216 -1.69 -12.40 15.46
C GLY A 216 -1.62 -13.92 15.64
N GLN A 217 -2.27 -14.71 14.78
CA GLN A 217 -2.21 -16.17 14.85
C GLN A 217 -0.99 -16.72 14.10
N VAL A 218 -0.45 -17.84 14.56
CA VAL A 218 0.55 -18.59 13.79
C VAL A 218 -0.10 -19.18 12.54
N ARG A 219 0.47 -18.87 11.38
CA ARG A 219 0.03 -19.31 10.05
C ARG A 219 1.17 -20.00 9.34
N ILE A 220 0.84 -20.95 8.47
CA ILE A 220 1.79 -21.41 7.47
C ILE A 220 1.86 -20.33 6.40
N THR A 221 3.05 -19.78 6.18
CA THR A 221 3.32 -18.69 5.24
C THR A 221 4.32 -19.16 4.19
N GLN A 222 4.18 -18.72 2.94
CA GLN A 222 5.22 -18.81 1.92
C GLN A 222 5.34 -17.49 1.16
N TYR A 223 6.57 -17.01 0.97
CA TYR A 223 6.88 -15.79 0.22
C TYR A 223 7.16 -16.12 -1.25
N PHE A 224 6.74 -15.20 -2.11
CA PHE A 224 6.93 -15.18 -3.57
C PHE A 224 7.40 -13.78 -3.96
N GLU A 225 8.06 -13.62 -5.11
CA GLU A 225 8.62 -12.32 -5.52
C GLU A 225 7.65 -11.14 -5.36
N ARG A 226 6.36 -11.36 -5.66
CA ARG A 226 5.31 -10.33 -5.70
C ARG A 226 4.20 -10.52 -4.67
N ALA A 227 4.34 -11.48 -3.74
CA ALA A 227 3.25 -11.85 -2.83
C ALA A 227 3.73 -12.60 -1.58
N ARG A 228 2.99 -12.44 -0.48
CA ARG A 228 3.08 -13.29 0.72
C ARG A 228 1.78 -14.07 0.86
N PHE A 229 1.83 -15.41 0.84
CA PHE A 229 0.65 -16.27 1.01
C PHE A 229 0.56 -16.79 2.43
N GLU A 230 -0.59 -16.62 3.09
CA GLU A 230 -0.94 -17.28 4.36
C GLU A 230 -1.95 -18.40 4.16
N TYR A 231 -1.87 -19.43 5.00
CA TYR A 231 -2.84 -20.54 5.06
C TYR A 231 -3.82 -20.42 6.23
N HIS A 232 -5.10 -20.26 5.90
CA HIS A 232 -6.25 -20.06 6.78
C HIS A 232 -7.24 -21.24 6.70
N PRO A 233 -6.95 -22.41 7.32
CA PRO A 233 -7.80 -23.60 7.23
C PRO A 233 -9.22 -23.37 7.76
N GLU A 234 -9.42 -22.38 8.64
CA GLU A 234 -10.70 -22.03 9.24
C GLU A 234 -11.68 -21.40 8.25
N LYS A 235 -11.19 -20.65 7.25
CA LYS A 235 -11.99 -19.85 6.31
C LYS A 235 -12.80 -20.68 5.31
N LEU A 236 -12.50 -21.97 5.13
CA LEU A 236 -13.32 -22.87 4.29
C LEU A 236 -14.58 -23.32 5.08
N PRO A 237 -15.82 -23.01 4.64
CA PRO A 237 -17.01 -23.43 5.38
C PRO A 237 -17.09 -24.94 5.64
N ALA A 238 -17.68 -25.34 6.77
CA ALA A 238 -17.69 -26.74 7.23
C ALA A 238 -18.30 -27.73 6.21
N PHE A 239 -19.33 -27.30 5.48
CA PHE A 239 -19.92 -28.04 4.36
C PHE A 239 -18.88 -28.43 3.30
N TYR A 240 -18.06 -27.47 2.88
CA TYR A 240 -17.02 -27.71 1.88
C TYR A 240 -15.90 -28.60 2.43
N ARG A 241 -15.48 -28.43 3.69
CA ARG A 241 -14.54 -29.36 4.36
C ARG A 241 -15.08 -30.79 4.42
N GLN A 242 -16.39 -30.98 4.60
CA GLN A 242 -17.02 -32.30 4.55
C GLN A 242 -17.02 -32.86 3.12
N MET A 243 -17.27 -32.04 2.10
CA MET A 243 -17.16 -32.45 0.69
C MET A 243 -15.73 -32.83 0.27
N GLU A 244 -14.69 -32.09 0.72
CA GLU A 244 -13.29 -32.47 0.44
C GLU A 244 -12.99 -33.87 0.98
N ARG A 245 -13.40 -34.14 2.23
CA ARG A 245 -13.20 -35.43 2.91
C ARG A 245 -14.01 -36.58 2.31
N ALA A 246 -15.25 -36.32 1.90
CA ALA A 246 -16.16 -37.34 1.39
C ALA A 246 -15.90 -37.71 -0.08
N ASN A 247 -15.53 -36.73 -0.90
CA ASN A 247 -15.45 -36.89 -2.36
C ASN A 247 -14.02 -36.80 -2.91
N GLY A 248 -13.01 -36.50 -2.09
CA GLY A 248 -11.63 -36.26 -2.53
C GLY A 248 -11.44 -35.00 -3.39
N ILE A 249 -12.50 -34.22 -3.60
CA ILE A 249 -12.49 -32.97 -4.36
C ILE A 249 -11.79 -31.92 -3.50
N MET A 250 -10.51 -31.67 -3.77
CA MET A 250 -9.84 -30.49 -3.24
C MET A 250 -10.45 -29.24 -3.90
N LEU A 251 -11.35 -28.58 -3.18
CA LEU A 251 -11.90 -27.30 -3.55
C LEU A 251 -10.74 -26.32 -3.45
N ALA A 252 -10.29 -25.79 -4.60
CA ALA A 252 -9.11 -24.92 -4.65
C ALA A 252 -9.18 -23.89 -3.53
N GLY A 253 -8.10 -23.75 -2.76
CA GLY A 253 -8.02 -23.04 -1.47
C GLY A 253 -8.23 -21.53 -1.58
N LEU A 254 -9.40 -21.14 -2.08
CA LEU A 254 -9.81 -19.81 -2.48
C LEU A 254 -10.00 -18.89 -1.28
N TYR A 255 -10.43 -19.49 -0.17
CA TYR A 255 -10.61 -18.85 1.12
C TYR A 255 -9.48 -19.21 2.08
N GLU A 256 -8.84 -20.37 1.87
CA GLU A 256 -7.77 -20.86 2.75
C GLU A 256 -6.39 -20.33 2.38
N VAL A 257 -6.15 -19.88 1.15
CA VAL A 257 -4.90 -19.20 0.78
C VAL A 257 -5.24 -17.75 0.51
N GLN A 258 -4.67 -16.86 1.30
CA GLN A 258 -4.88 -15.42 1.20
C GLN A 258 -3.55 -14.74 0.96
N LEU A 259 -3.55 -13.71 0.12
CA LEU A 259 -2.51 -12.69 0.23
C LEU A 259 -2.75 -11.93 1.53
N THR A 260 -1.69 -11.53 2.22
CA THR A 260 -1.78 -10.74 3.44
C THR A 260 -1.54 -9.27 3.19
N ASP A 261 -2.15 -8.44 4.02
CA ASP A 261 -1.91 -7.01 4.14
C ASP A 261 -0.43 -6.72 4.50
N LEU A 262 0.00 -5.52 4.14
CA LEU A 262 1.39 -5.23 3.80
C LEU A 262 2.12 -4.41 4.87
N GLY A 263 1.45 -4.15 6.00
CA GLY A 263 1.94 -3.39 7.16
C GLY A 263 1.01 -2.27 7.56
#